data_AF-A0A355WME9-F1
#
_entry.id   AF-A0A355WME9-F1
#
_cell.length_a   1.000
_cell.length_b   1.000
_cell.length_c   1.000
_cell.angle_alpha   90.00
_cell.angle_beta   90.00
_cell.angle_gamma   90.00
#
_symmetry.space_group_name_H-M   'P 1'
#
loop_
_entity.id
_entity.type
_entity.pdbx_description
1 polymer ?
#
loop_
_entity_poly.entity_id
_entity_poly.type
_entity_poly.pdbx_seq_one_letter_code
_entity_poly.pdbx_strand_id
1 'polypeptide(L)'
;MKTVVLLILALWPTSLSAQSTELRLFMAEDISATGFTQYLLPRFSLKHSIRVIKTPLDNQADVIIGDKGLPVFSGLGQDWHLLRNNTTQAVKFEDWLLSEIGKRAIAAFVVDGAAVFNPNLATELPIQAVIFKGDAAQGERLSLLHCGRCHVINASNRMKGMGATPSFGVLRTLDDWQSRFSTFYVLNPHPSFTQIVDVTTAFDPAHPSPIHPLTLTQGGLDAILAYVSTIEPADLGAPLQSQ
;
A
#
# COMPACT_ATOMS: atom_id res chain seq x y z
N MET A 1 -42.42 71.12 -6.42
CA MET A 1 -41.90 70.18 -7.43
C MET A 1 -40.66 69.49 -6.88
N LYS A 2 -40.74 68.18 -6.60
CA LYS A 2 -39.62 67.22 -6.60
C LYS A 2 -40.22 65.84 -6.35
N THR A 3 -40.40 65.12 -7.44
CA THR A 3 -40.88 63.75 -7.56
C THR A 3 -39.87 62.79 -6.93
N VAL A 4 -40.31 61.96 -5.99
CA VAL A 4 -39.53 60.82 -5.49
C VAL A 4 -39.89 59.62 -6.36
N VAL A 5 -38.90 59.14 -7.13
CA VAL A 5 -39.01 57.94 -7.96
C VAL A 5 -38.67 56.74 -7.08
N LEU A 6 -39.65 55.87 -6.83
CA LEU A 6 -39.48 54.59 -6.15
C LEU A 6 -39.06 53.53 -7.18
N LEU A 7 -37.82 53.06 -7.07
CA LEU A 7 -37.23 52.04 -7.92
C LEU A 7 -37.48 50.66 -7.29
N ILE A 8 -38.47 49.93 -7.78
CA ILE A 8 -38.77 48.56 -7.35
C ILE A 8 -37.86 47.62 -8.14
N LEU A 9 -36.81 47.08 -7.49
CA LEU A 9 -35.99 46.01 -8.04
C LEU A 9 -36.79 44.69 -7.98
N ALA A 10 -37.17 44.16 -9.14
CA ALA A 10 -37.72 42.82 -9.27
C ALA A 10 -36.59 41.78 -9.07
N LEU A 11 -36.59 41.12 -7.92
CA LEU A 11 -35.76 39.93 -7.66
C LEU A 11 -36.39 38.73 -8.35
N TRP A 12 -35.83 38.31 -9.48
CA TRP A 12 -36.13 37.01 -10.07
C TRP A 12 -35.46 35.91 -9.26
N PRO A 13 -36.17 34.85 -8.84
CA PRO A 13 -35.54 33.72 -8.20
C PRO A 13 -34.68 32.99 -9.24
N THR A 14 -33.37 33.07 -9.08
CA THR A 14 -32.45 32.16 -9.74
C THR A 14 -32.66 30.78 -9.12
N SER A 15 -33.14 29.83 -9.91
CA SER A 15 -33.22 28.43 -9.51
C SER A 15 -31.81 27.92 -9.21
N LEU A 16 -31.44 27.93 -7.93
CA LEU A 16 -30.21 27.31 -7.44
C LEU A 16 -30.36 25.80 -7.65
N SER A 17 -29.65 25.24 -8.63
CA SER A 17 -29.64 23.79 -8.86
C SER A 17 -29.04 23.13 -7.62
N ALA A 18 -29.89 22.45 -6.85
CA ALA A 18 -29.46 21.73 -5.66
C ALA A 18 -28.52 20.61 -6.09
N GLN A 19 -27.26 20.68 -5.67
CA GLN A 19 -26.30 19.60 -5.86
C GLN A 19 -26.88 18.34 -5.20
N SER A 20 -27.16 17.30 -5.97
CA SER A 20 -27.85 16.11 -5.47
C SER A 20 -27.04 15.51 -4.31
N THR A 21 -27.60 15.55 -3.10
CA THR A 21 -26.99 15.00 -1.89
C THR A 21 -27.30 13.50 -1.73
N GLU A 22 -27.84 12.88 -2.77
CA GLU A 22 -28.31 11.50 -2.76
C GLU A 22 -27.28 10.58 -3.42
N LEU A 23 -27.11 9.39 -2.84
CA LEU A 23 -26.31 8.30 -3.39
C LEU A 23 -27.23 7.10 -3.59
N ARG A 24 -27.35 6.60 -4.82
CA ARG A 24 -28.12 5.39 -5.13
C ARG A 24 -27.22 4.17 -5.00
N LEU A 25 -27.55 3.28 -4.07
CA LEU A 25 -26.73 2.12 -3.74
C LEU A 25 -27.51 0.83 -3.91
N PHE A 26 -26.95 -0.10 -4.67
CA PHE A 26 -27.37 -1.50 -4.68
C PHE A 26 -26.38 -2.33 -3.85
N MET A 27 -26.91 -3.31 -3.11
CA MET A 27 -26.13 -4.28 -2.36
C MET A 27 -26.77 -5.65 -2.55
N ALA A 28 -25.96 -6.67 -2.88
CA ALA A 28 -26.43 -8.02 -3.13
C ALA A 28 -27.35 -8.55 -2.01
N GLU A 29 -28.31 -9.40 -2.37
CA GLU A 29 -29.35 -9.88 -1.45
C GLU A 29 -28.76 -10.65 -0.27
N ASP A 30 -27.74 -11.50 -0.51
CA ASP A 30 -27.09 -12.27 0.55
C ASP A 30 -26.50 -11.36 1.64
N ILE A 31 -25.93 -10.22 1.24
CA ILE A 31 -25.42 -9.20 2.18
C ILE A 31 -26.59 -8.50 2.88
N SER A 32 -27.62 -8.10 2.12
CA SER A 32 -28.77 -7.37 2.64
C SER A 32 -29.57 -8.18 3.66
N ALA A 33 -29.68 -9.49 3.45
CA ALA A 33 -30.36 -10.44 4.33
C ALA A 33 -29.71 -10.54 5.73
N THR A 34 -28.41 -10.24 5.86
CA THR A 34 -27.73 -10.23 7.16
C THR A 34 -28.11 -9.03 8.04
N GLY A 35 -28.71 -7.98 7.47
CA GLY A 35 -28.92 -6.70 8.17
C GLY A 35 -27.72 -5.72 8.06
N PHE A 36 -26.66 -6.12 7.34
CA PHE A 36 -25.43 -5.31 7.21
C PHE A 36 -25.69 -3.94 6.59
N THR A 37 -26.56 -3.86 5.58
CA THR A 37 -26.87 -2.59 4.92
C THR A 37 -27.49 -1.57 5.89
N GLN A 38 -28.37 -2.02 6.78
CA GLN A 38 -29.04 -1.19 7.79
C GLN A 38 -28.03 -0.71 8.85
N TYR A 39 -27.03 -1.52 9.14
CA TYR A 39 -25.95 -1.17 10.05
C TYR A 39 -24.94 -0.20 9.41
N LEU A 40 -24.51 -0.45 8.17
CA LEU A 40 -23.40 0.27 7.54
C LEU A 40 -23.81 1.68 7.09
N LEU A 41 -24.93 1.80 6.36
CA LEU A 41 -25.29 3.04 5.66
C LEU A 41 -25.51 4.26 6.57
N PRO A 42 -26.11 4.15 7.77
CA PRO A 42 -26.25 5.30 8.66
C PRO A 42 -24.90 5.94 9.03
N ARG A 43 -23.84 5.13 9.19
CA ARG A 43 -22.51 5.62 9.56
C ARG A 43 -21.87 6.46 8.45
N PHE A 44 -22.00 6.01 7.21
CA PHE A 44 -21.59 6.79 6.05
C PHE A 44 -22.41 8.09 5.94
N SER A 45 -23.74 7.95 6.00
CA SER A 45 -24.68 9.06 5.80
C SER A 45 -24.45 10.19 6.79
N LEU A 46 -24.27 9.84 8.08
CA LEU A 46 -24.00 10.81 9.15
C LEU A 46 -22.65 11.52 8.97
N LYS A 47 -21.59 10.80 8.60
CA LYS A 47 -20.25 11.39 8.46
C LYS A 47 -20.15 12.34 7.26
N HIS A 48 -20.85 12.02 6.17
CA HIS A 48 -20.70 12.73 4.91
C HIS A 48 -21.88 13.64 4.54
N SER A 49 -22.94 13.65 5.36
CA SER A 49 -24.20 14.35 5.09
C SER A 49 -24.78 14.00 3.71
N ILE A 50 -24.66 12.72 3.32
CA ILE A 50 -25.16 12.16 2.06
C ILE A 50 -26.31 11.21 2.39
N ARG A 51 -27.45 11.37 1.73
CA ARG A 51 -28.58 10.47 1.87
C ARG A 51 -28.39 9.26 0.96
N VAL A 52 -28.33 8.06 1.51
CA VAL A 52 -28.25 6.84 0.69
C VAL A 52 -29.64 6.31 0.39
N ILE A 53 -29.94 6.10 -0.89
CA ILE A 53 -31.16 5.48 -1.39
C ILE A 53 -30.82 4.07 -1.86
N LYS A 54 -31.44 3.07 -1.25
CA LYS A 54 -31.33 1.69 -1.73
C LYS A 54 -32.12 1.56 -3.03
N THR A 55 -31.51 0.99 -4.07
CA THR A 55 -32.12 0.76 -5.38
C THR A 55 -31.96 -0.72 -5.76
N PRO A 56 -32.90 -1.32 -6.52
CA PRO A 56 -32.67 -2.63 -7.13
C PRO A 56 -31.49 -2.58 -8.11
N LEU A 57 -31.00 -3.76 -8.54
CA LEU A 57 -29.95 -3.87 -9.55
C LEU A 57 -30.49 -3.38 -10.90
N ASP A 58 -30.28 -2.09 -11.18
CA ASP A 58 -30.61 -1.43 -12.44
C ASP A 58 -29.47 -0.50 -12.87
N ASN A 59 -29.57 0.07 -14.07
CA ASN A 59 -28.58 1.01 -14.59
C ASN A 59 -28.57 2.37 -13.88
N GLN A 60 -29.25 2.53 -12.73
CA GLN A 60 -29.35 3.79 -12.00
C GLN A 60 -28.64 3.75 -10.63
N ALA A 61 -27.97 2.65 -10.28
CA ALA A 61 -27.12 2.59 -9.09
C ALA A 61 -25.81 3.35 -9.30
N ASP A 62 -25.46 4.26 -8.38
CA ASP A 62 -24.16 4.94 -8.36
C ASP A 62 -23.06 4.03 -7.81
N VAL A 63 -23.43 3.15 -6.87
CA VAL A 63 -22.58 2.14 -6.24
C VAL A 63 -23.30 0.80 -6.23
N ILE A 64 -22.59 -0.26 -6.58
CA ILE A 64 -23.03 -1.65 -6.57
C ILE A 64 -22.04 -2.43 -5.71
N ILE A 65 -22.52 -3.07 -4.64
CA ILE A 65 -21.75 -4.05 -3.87
C ILE A 65 -22.24 -5.45 -4.26
N GLY A 66 -21.38 -6.23 -4.90
CA GLY A 66 -21.69 -7.54 -5.49
C GLY A 66 -20.45 -8.38 -5.77
N ASP A 67 -20.49 -9.18 -6.85
CA ASP A 67 -19.46 -10.15 -7.24
C ASP A 67 -18.38 -9.59 -8.18
N LYS A 68 -18.51 -8.34 -8.63
CA LYS A 68 -17.64 -7.69 -9.61
C LYS A 68 -17.15 -6.34 -9.11
N GLY A 69 -15.95 -5.95 -9.55
CA GLY A 69 -15.37 -4.63 -9.30
C GLY A 69 -14.10 -4.66 -8.46
N LEU A 70 -13.90 -3.63 -7.64
CA LEU A 70 -12.81 -3.54 -6.67
C LEU A 70 -13.16 -4.37 -5.44
N PRO A 71 -12.35 -5.36 -5.02
CA PRO A 71 -12.66 -6.11 -3.81
C PRO A 71 -12.57 -5.19 -2.57
N VAL A 72 -13.59 -5.23 -1.71
CA VAL A 72 -13.72 -4.32 -0.55
C VAL A 72 -13.81 -5.00 0.82
N PHE A 73 -14.36 -6.22 0.91
CA PHE A 73 -14.39 -7.05 2.13
C PHE A 73 -14.78 -8.49 1.78
N SER A 74 -14.47 -9.45 2.65
CA SER A 74 -14.88 -10.85 2.50
C SER A 74 -15.94 -11.24 3.52
N GLY A 75 -16.71 -12.28 3.22
CA GLY A 75 -17.74 -12.82 4.12
C GLY A 75 -18.79 -13.62 3.35
N LEU A 76 -19.57 -14.44 4.06
CA LEU A 76 -20.56 -15.34 3.43
C LEU A 76 -19.95 -16.29 2.38
N GLY A 77 -18.68 -16.67 2.56
CA GLY A 77 -17.98 -17.62 1.69
C GLY A 77 -17.38 -17.03 0.41
N GLN A 78 -17.38 -15.69 0.22
CA GLN A 78 -16.78 -15.04 -0.94
C GLN A 78 -16.24 -13.63 -0.65
N ASP A 79 -15.53 -13.09 -1.63
CA ASP A 79 -15.09 -11.68 -1.63
C ASP A 79 -16.15 -10.80 -2.30
N TRP A 80 -16.52 -9.73 -1.62
CA TRP A 80 -17.47 -8.74 -2.10
C TRP A 80 -16.72 -7.57 -2.72
N HIS A 81 -17.25 -7.14 -3.85
CA HIS A 81 -16.63 -6.16 -4.72
C HIS A 81 -17.53 -4.94 -4.90
N LEU A 82 -16.90 -3.80 -5.09
CA LEU A 82 -17.52 -2.50 -5.33
C LEU A 82 -17.32 -2.11 -6.79
N LEU A 83 -18.43 -1.89 -7.49
CA LEU A 83 -18.46 -1.11 -8.72
C LEU A 83 -19.11 0.24 -8.42
N ARG A 84 -18.59 1.29 -9.04
CA ARG A 84 -19.18 2.62 -8.94
C ARG A 84 -19.05 3.40 -10.24
N ASN A 85 -19.91 4.40 -10.37
CA ASN A 85 -19.70 5.47 -11.34
C ASN A 85 -18.75 6.55 -10.78
N ASN A 86 -18.57 7.65 -11.53
CA ASN A 86 -17.67 8.74 -11.18
C ASN A 86 -18.37 9.93 -10.50
N THR A 87 -19.56 9.73 -9.92
CA THR A 87 -20.20 10.78 -9.12
C THR A 87 -19.39 11.06 -7.85
N THR A 88 -19.41 12.30 -7.40
CA THR A 88 -18.70 12.72 -6.17
C THR A 88 -19.15 11.90 -4.95
N GLN A 89 -20.43 11.54 -4.88
CA GLN A 89 -20.99 10.77 -3.78
C GLN A 89 -20.48 9.32 -3.81
N ALA A 90 -20.37 8.71 -4.98
CA ALA A 90 -19.87 7.34 -5.13
C ALA A 90 -18.38 7.23 -4.80
N VAL A 91 -17.57 8.19 -5.24
CA VAL A 91 -16.14 8.28 -4.86
C VAL A 91 -16.00 8.39 -3.34
N LYS A 92 -16.77 9.30 -2.70
CA LYS A 92 -16.77 9.43 -1.24
C LYS A 92 -17.16 8.15 -0.51
N PHE A 93 -18.08 7.37 -1.08
CA PHE A 93 -18.49 6.10 -0.50
C PHE A 93 -17.38 5.05 -0.56
N GLU A 94 -16.72 4.90 -1.70
CA GLU A 94 -15.54 4.03 -1.87
C GLU A 94 -14.42 4.43 -0.91
N ASP A 95 -14.02 5.70 -0.91
CA ASP A 95 -12.97 6.24 -0.03
C ASP A 95 -13.28 5.97 1.44
N TRP A 96 -14.53 6.20 1.84
CA TRP A 96 -14.97 5.94 3.21
C TRP A 96 -14.94 4.46 3.56
N LEU A 97 -15.44 3.59 2.68
CA LEU A 97 -15.53 2.15 2.91
C LEU A 97 -14.14 1.53 3.07
N LEU A 98 -13.17 1.98 2.28
CA LEU A 98 -11.77 1.55 2.32
C LEU A 98 -10.94 2.20 3.43
N SER A 99 -11.42 3.29 4.02
CA SER A 99 -10.73 3.95 5.13
C SER A 99 -10.72 3.09 6.40
N GLU A 100 -9.82 3.38 7.33
CA GLU A 100 -9.78 2.74 8.66
C GLU A 100 -11.12 2.77 9.40
N ILE A 101 -11.89 3.85 9.23
CA ILE A 101 -13.21 3.98 9.85
C ILE A 101 -14.23 3.04 9.19
N GLY A 102 -14.21 2.92 7.86
CA GLY A 102 -15.05 1.98 7.12
C GLY A 102 -14.70 0.53 7.45
N LYS A 103 -13.42 0.19 7.43
CA LYS A 103 -12.90 -1.14 7.82
C LYS A 103 -13.32 -1.52 9.24
N ARG A 104 -13.14 -0.62 10.22
CA ARG A 104 -13.60 -0.86 11.60
C ARG A 104 -15.12 -1.07 11.67
N ALA A 105 -15.91 -0.33 10.89
CA ALA A 105 -17.35 -0.53 10.85
C ALA A 105 -17.70 -1.94 10.34
N ILE A 106 -17.08 -2.38 9.24
CA ILE A 106 -17.24 -3.73 8.67
C ILE A 106 -16.88 -4.80 9.72
N ALA A 107 -15.70 -4.71 10.33
CA ALA A 107 -15.23 -5.69 11.32
C ALA A 107 -16.10 -5.76 12.59
N ALA A 108 -16.72 -4.63 12.97
CA ALA A 108 -17.58 -4.57 14.14
C ALA A 108 -19.01 -5.08 13.90
N PHE A 109 -19.36 -5.47 12.67
CA PHE A 109 -20.67 -6.03 12.37
C PHE A 109 -20.74 -7.51 12.79
N VAL A 110 -21.60 -7.78 13.77
CA VAL A 110 -21.73 -9.07 14.45
C VAL A 110 -23.18 -9.54 14.37
N VAL A 111 -23.36 -10.82 14.03
CA VAL A 111 -24.64 -11.54 14.09
C VAL A 111 -24.43 -12.77 14.98
N ASP A 112 -25.32 -12.99 15.95
CA ASP A 112 -25.23 -14.10 16.92
C ASP A 112 -23.86 -14.24 17.62
N GLY A 113 -23.21 -13.11 17.88
CA GLY A 113 -21.91 -13.06 18.57
C GLY A 113 -20.69 -13.33 17.69
N ALA A 114 -20.86 -13.61 16.39
CA ALA A 114 -19.77 -13.78 15.43
C ALA A 114 -19.70 -12.66 14.39
N ALA A 115 -18.47 -12.25 14.02
CA ALA A 115 -18.26 -11.32 12.92
C ALA A 115 -18.63 -11.97 11.59
N VAL A 116 -19.44 -11.29 10.78
CA VAL A 116 -19.94 -11.83 9.50
C VAL A 116 -19.04 -11.46 8.32
N PHE A 117 -18.40 -10.29 8.38
CA PHE A 117 -17.54 -9.76 7.32
C PHE A 117 -16.15 -9.40 7.84
N ASN A 118 -15.15 -9.58 7.00
CA ASN A 118 -13.76 -9.20 7.25
C ASN A 118 -13.33 -8.11 6.25
N PRO A 119 -12.96 -6.90 6.72
CA PRO A 119 -12.49 -5.82 5.85
C PRO A 119 -11.06 -6.04 5.31
N ASN A 120 -10.31 -6.94 5.92
CA ASN A 120 -8.95 -7.26 5.52
C ASN A 120 -9.02 -8.43 4.55
N LEU A 121 -9.20 -8.09 3.28
CA LEU A 121 -8.98 -9.03 2.20
C LEU A 121 -7.54 -9.49 2.29
N ALA A 122 -7.33 -10.81 2.27
CA ALA A 122 -5.99 -11.35 2.13
C ALA A 122 -5.51 -10.88 0.75
N THR A 123 -4.69 -9.84 0.71
CA THR A 123 -3.91 -9.55 -0.48
C THR A 123 -2.92 -10.71 -0.58
N GLU A 124 -3.32 -11.79 -1.22
CA GLU A 124 -2.38 -12.65 -1.94
C GLU A 124 -1.78 -11.77 -3.03
N LEU A 125 -0.89 -10.86 -2.64
CA LEU A 125 0.20 -10.49 -3.50
C LEU A 125 0.94 -11.82 -3.66
N PRO A 126 0.94 -12.44 -4.86
CA PRO A 126 1.92 -13.48 -5.07
C PRO A 126 3.25 -12.82 -4.72
N ILE A 127 3.93 -13.35 -3.72
CA ILE A 127 5.37 -13.18 -3.62
C ILE A 127 5.87 -13.85 -4.90
N GLN A 128 5.89 -13.12 -6.01
CA GLN A 128 6.82 -13.41 -7.07
C GLN A 128 8.16 -13.21 -6.38
N ALA A 129 8.66 -14.29 -5.77
CA ALA A 129 10.04 -14.41 -5.44
C ALA A 129 10.74 -14.16 -6.77
N VAL A 130 11.29 -12.96 -6.92
CA VAL A 130 12.15 -12.66 -8.05
C VAL A 130 13.24 -13.71 -7.98
N ILE A 131 13.20 -14.66 -8.90
CA ILE A 131 14.20 -15.72 -8.97
C ILE A 131 15.44 -15.07 -9.57
N PHE A 132 16.32 -14.59 -8.70
CA PHE A 132 17.65 -14.16 -9.11
C PHE A 132 18.43 -15.40 -9.56
N LYS A 133 18.95 -15.38 -10.78
CA LYS A 133 19.62 -16.53 -11.43
C LYS A 133 21.04 -16.83 -10.89
N GLY A 134 21.47 -16.15 -9.84
CA GLY A 134 22.82 -16.29 -9.28
C GLY A 134 22.99 -17.52 -8.37
N ASP A 135 24.25 -17.94 -8.15
CA ASP A 135 24.59 -18.97 -7.16
C ASP A 135 24.52 -18.36 -5.75
N ALA A 136 23.50 -18.75 -4.97
CA ALA A 136 23.31 -18.26 -3.60
C ALA A 136 24.47 -18.62 -2.66
N ALA A 137 25.13 -19.77 -2.84
CA ALA A 137 26.28 -20.12 -2.01
C ALA A 137 27.49 -19.24 -2.34
N GLN A 138 27.67 -18.88 -3.61
CA GLN A 138 28.64 -17.85 -4.01
C GLN A 138 28.25 -16.48 -3.45
N GLY A 139 26.97 -16.13 -3.51
CA GLY A 139 26.42 -14.88 -2.97
C GLY A 139 26.68 -14.70 -1.49
N GLU A 140 26.51 -15.76 -0.69
CA GLU A 140 26.85 -15.76 0.73
C GLU A 140 28.33 -15.44 0.95
N ARG A 141 29.22 -16.14 0.23
CA ARG A 141 30.67 -15.93 0.34
C ARG A 141 31.06 -14.50 -0.02
N LEU A 142 30.51 -13.97 -1.11
CA LEU A 142 30.76 -12.60 -1.55
C LEU A 142 30.20 -11.57 -0.55
N SER A 143 29.01 -11.82 0.00
CA SER A 143 28.40 -10.95 1.02
C SER A 143 29.24 -10.88 2.29
N LEU A 144 29.72 -12.03 2.78
CA LEU A 144 30.63 -12.09 3.93
C LEU A 144 31.97 -11.39 3.66
N LEU A 145 32.52 -11.57 2.47
CA LEU A 145 33.80 -10.98 2.08
C LEU A 145 33.72 -9.45 1.95
N HIS A 146 32.72 -8.95 1.23
CA HIS A 146 32.66 -7.54 0.83
C HIS A 146 31.82 -6.68 1.77
N CYS A 147 30.79 -7.24 2.40
CA CYS A 147 29.83 -6.50 3.22
C CYS A 147 29.99 -6.78 4.72
N GLY A 148 30.59 -7.92 5.09
CA GLY A 148 30.60 -8.47 6.45
C GLY A 148 31.37 -7.66 7.50
N ARG A 149 32.18 -6.68 7.08
CA ARG A 149 32.82 -5.70 7.99
C ARG A 149 31.84 -4.65 8.50
N CYS A 150 30.84 -4.31 7.70
CA CYS A 150 29.83 -3.31 8.03
C CYS A 150 28.55 -4.03 8.50
N HIS A 151 28.03 -4.93 7.69
CA HIS A 151 26.74 -5.57 7.95
C HIS A 151 26.90 -6.93 8.64
N VAL A 152 25.98 -7.24 9.54
CA VAL A 152 25.72 -8.63 9.93
C VAL A 152 25.00 -9.31 8.77
N ILE A 153 25.64 -10.32 8.18
CA ILE A 153 25.16 -11.04 7.01
C ILE A 153 24.33 -12.24 7.46
N ASN A 154 24.90 -13.04 8.36
CA ASN A 154 24.25 -14.22 8.92
C ASN A 154 24.86 -14.59 10.29
N ALA A 155 24.50 -15.75 10.82
CA ALA A 155 24.94 -16.21 12.14
C ALA A 155 26.48 -16.26 12.29
N SER A 156 27.23 -16.51 11.21
CA SER A 156 28.70 -16.62 11.24
C SER A 156 29.42 -15.32 11.58
N ASN A 157 28.79 -14.15 11.36
CA ASN A 157 29.37 -12.84 11.66
C ASN A 157 28.50 -11.97 12.58
N ARG A 158 27.56 -12.58 13.33
CA ARG A 158 26.59 -11.91 14.22
C ARG A 158 27.18 -10.80 15.12
N MET A 159 28.40 -11.00 15.61
CA MET A 159 29.09 -10.06 16.53
C MET A 159 30.23 -9.28 15.86
N LYS A 160 30.34 -9.32 14.53
CA LYS A 160 31.44 -8.73 13.76
C LYS A 160 31.02 -7.56 12.86
N GLY A 161 29.72 -7.32 12.72
CA GLY A 161 29.21 -6.14 12.00
C GLY A 161 29.26 -4.87 12.86
N MET A 162 29.20 -3.72 12.20
CA MET A 162 29.05 -2.43 12.87
C MET A 162 27.62 -2.27 13.39
N GLY A 163 27.46 -2.01 14.69
CA GLY A 163 26.15 -1.85 15.31
C GLY A 163 25.30 -0.69 14.77
N ALA A 164 25.90 0.24 14.02
CA ALA A 164 25.21 1.38 13.39
C ALA A 164 24.63 1.08 12.00
N THR A 165 24.96 -0.07 11.39
CA THR A 165 24.45 -0.47 10.07
C THR A 165 23.49 -1.65 10.20
N PRO A 166 22.32 -1.62 9.54
CA PRO A 166 21.32 -2.69 9.68
C PRO A 166 21.86 -4.03 9.17
N SER A 167 21.47 -5.14 9.79
CA SER A 167 21.81 -6.47 9.28
C SER A 167 21.09 -6.76 7.96
N PHE A 168 21.56 -7.75 7.19
CA PHE A 168 20.84 -8.21 6.00
C PHE A 168 19.42 -8.68 6.33
N GLY A 169 19.24 -9.38 7.45
CA GLY A 169 17.92 -9.80 7.93
C GLY A 169 17.00 -8.61 8.24
N VAL A 170 17.52 -7.53 8.83
CA VAL A 170 16.74 -6.29 9.05
C VAL A 170 16.41 -5.62 7.72
N LEU A 171 17.38 -5.51 6.79
CA LEU A 171 17.12 -4.92 5.47
C LEU A 171 16.07 -5.72 4.68
N ARG A 172 15.94 -7.03 4.91
CA ARG A 172 14.93 -7.88 4.29
C ARG A 172 13.51 -7.63 4.77
N THR A 173 13.31 -6.89 5.87
CA THR A 173 11.97 -6.48 6.32
C THR A 173 11.43 -5.27 5.58
N LEU A 174 12.24 -4.59 4.76
CA LEU A 174 11.84 -3.38 4.04
C LEU A 174 11.12 -3.75 2.74
N ASP A 175 10.04 -3.04 2.41
CA ASP A 175 9.26 -3.28 1.18
C ASP A 175 10.11 -3.10 -0.10
N ASP A 176 11.11 -2.22 -0.06
CA ASP A 176 11.99 -1.87 -1.18
C ASP A 176 13.36 -2.58 -1.12
N TRP A 177 13.50 -3.66 -0.34
CA TRP A 177 14.77 -4.35 -0.14
C TRP A 177 15.44 -4.75 -1.48
N GLN A 178 14.67 -5.22 -2.46
CA GLN A 178 15.19 -5.64 -3.76
C GLN A 178 15.89 -4.49 -4.47
N SER A 179 15.29 -3.29 -4.43
CA SER A 179 15.86 -2.09 -5.02
C SER A 179 17.14 -1.69 -4.27
N ARG A 180 17.10 -1.68 -2.94
CA ARG A 180 18.26 -1.33 -2.11
C ARG A 180 19.46 -2.24 -2.34
N PHE A 181 19.23 -3.56 -2.39
CA PHE A 181 20.30 -4.52 -2.64
C PHE A 181 20.77 -4.53 -4.09
N SER A 182 19.90 -4.29 -5.08
CA SER A 182 20.32 -4.27 -6.49
C SER A 182 21.05 -2.98 -6.88
N THR A 183 20.84 -1.90 -6.13
CA THR A 183 21.43 -0.57 -6.41
C THR A 183 22.32 -0.08 -5.28
N PHE A 184 22.75 -0.94 -4.36
CA PHE A 184 23.47 -0.51 -3.16
C PHE A 184 24.70 0.36 -3.48
N TYR A 185 25.39 0.08 -4.60
CA TYR A 185 26.58 0.80 -5.05
C TYR A 185 26.33 2.27 -5.45
N VAL A 186 25.07 2.70 -5.59
CA VAL A 186 24.68 4.12 -5.74
C VAL A 186 24.06 4.72 -4.47
N LEU A 187 23.86 3.93 -3.42
CA LEU A 187 23.25 4.36 -2.15
C LEU A 187 24.32 4.60 -1.08
N ASN A 188 24.33 5.81 -0.51
CA ASN A 188 25.27 6.17 0.55
C ASN A 188 25.26 5.16 1.71
N PRO A 189 26.44 4.77 2.25
CA PRO A 189 27.78 5.32 1.97
C PRO A 189 28.55 4.62 0.82
N HIS A 190 27.98 3.60 0.18
CA HIS A 190 28.69 2.68 -0.71
C HIS A 190 29.34 3.28 -1.97
N PRO A 191 28.83 4.34 -2.62
CA PRO A 191 29.45 4.91 -3.82
C PRO A 191 30.90 5.35 -3.60
N SER A 192 31.27 5.66 -2.34
CA SER A 192 32.62 6.10 -2.00
C SER A 192 33.65 4.96 -2.00
N PHE A 193 33.23 3.69 -2.00
CA PHE A 193 34.15 2.55 -1.90
C PHE A 193 33.70 1.29 -2.67
N THR A 194 32.70 1.41 -3.53
CA THR A 194 32.19 0.28 -4.33
C THR A 194 32.41 0.51 -5.81
N GLN A 195 32.89 -0.53 -6.50
CA GLN A 195 32.94 -0.56 -7.95
C GLN A 195 32.28 -1.83 -8.49
N ILE A 196 31.34 -1.64 -9.41
CA ILE A 196 30.78 -2.73 -10.21
C ILE A 196 31.45 -2.68 -11.58
N VAL A 197 32.16 -3.75 -11.94
CA VAL A 197 32.89 -3.89 -13.20
C VAL A 197 31.95 -3.63 -14.37
N ASP A 198 32.38 -2.79 -15.31
CA ASP A 198 31.64 -2.35 -16.50
C ASP A 198 30.33 -1.57 -16.24
N VAL A 199 30.05 -1.20 -14.98
CA VAL A 199 28.82 -0.48 -14.59
C VAL A 199 29.12 0.85 -13.91
N THR A 200 30.00 0.88 -12.91
CA THR A 200 30.37 2.11 -12.19
C THR A 200 31.59 2.77 -12.83
N THR A 201 31.65 4.10 -12.81
CA THR A 201 32.86 4.85 -13.17
C THR A 201 34.00 4.57 -12.20
N ALA A 202 35.24 4.69 -12.67
CA ALA A 202 36.41 4.65 -11.80
C ALA A 202 36.37 5.79 -10.76
N PHE A 203 36.97 5.59 -9.59
CA PHE A 203 37.16 6.68 -8.64
C PHE A 203 38.01 7.79 -9.25
N ASP A 204 37.66 9.04 -8.92
CA ASP A 204 38.49 10.18 -9.26
C ASP A 204 39.87 10.04 -8.59
N PRO A 205 40.99 10.07 -9.34
CA PRO A 205 42.32 10.03 -8.76
C PRO A 205 42.59 11.12 -7.72
N ALA A 206 41.91 12.27 -7.80
CA ALA A 206 42.00 13.35 -6.81
C ALA A 206 41.19 13.08 -5.54
N HIS A 207 40.22 12.18 -5.60
CA HIS A 207 39.34 11.79 -4.49
C HIS A 207 39.25 10.25 -4.41
N PRO A 208 40.36 9.56 -4.06
CA PRO A 208 40.38 8.12 -4.00
C PRO A 208 39.46 7.61 -2.89
N SER A 209 39.09 6.33 -2.99
CA SER A 209 38.26 5.69 -1.96
C SER A 209 38.91 5.78 -0.57
N PRO A 210 38.14 6.11 0.49
CA PRO A 210 38.68 6.25 1.83
C PRO A 210 39.05 4.91 2.47
N ILE A 211 38.64 3.78 1.88
CA ILE A 211 38.98 2.42 2.29
C ILE A 211 39.38 1.61 1.07
N HIS A 212 39.94 0.41 1.28
CA HIS A 212 40.18 -0.50 0.15
C HIS A 212 38.85 -0.78 -0.57
N PRO A 213 38.71 -0.44 -1.86
CA PRO A 213 37.46 -0.63 -2.56
C PRO A 213 37.03 -2.10 -2.59
N LEU A 214 35.72 -2.31 -2.57
CA LEU A 214 35.15 -3.58 -2.99
C LEU A 214 34.87 -3.52 -4.48
N THR A 215 35.24 -4.57 -5.20
CA THR A 215 35.02 -4.70 -6.64
C THR A 215 34.20 -5.95 -6.90
N LEU A 216 33.10 -5.82 -7.63
CA LEU A 216 32.18 -6.91 -7.98
C LEU A 216 31.89 -6.88 -9.47
N THR A 217 31.71 -8.06 -10.07
CA THR A 217 31.14 -8.16 -11.42
C THR A 217 29.61 -8.16 -11.35
N GLN A 218 28.94 -7.95 -12.47
CA GLN A 218 27.48 -8.10 -12.54
C GLN A 218 27.02 -9.49 -12.07
N GLY A 219 27.72 -10.56 -12.48
CA GLY A 219 27.41 -11.92 -12.00
C GLY A 219 27.63 -12.11 -10.49
N GLY A 220 28.61 -11.41 -9.90
CA GLY A 220 28.81 -11.38 -8.45
C GLY A 220 27.67 -10.66 -7.72
N LEU A 221 27.18 -9.55 -8.27
CA LEU A 221 25.99 -8.87 -7.78
C LEU A 221 24.76 -9.77 -7.85
N ASP A 222 24.55 -10.45 -8.98
CA ASP A 222 23.42 -11.38 -9.16
C ASP A 222 23.48 -12.55 -8.15
N ALA A 223 24.68 -13.06 -7.85
CA ALA A 223 24.89 -14.07 -6.82
C ALA A 223 24.52 -13.55 -5.42
N ILE A 224 24.94 -12.32 -5.06
CA ILE A 224 24.55 -11.68 -3.80
C ILE A 224 23.03 -11.52 -3.72
N LEU A 225 22.36 -11.07 -4.79
CA LEU A 225 20.90 -10.94 -4.82
C LEU A 225 20.20 -12.29 -4.65
N ALA A 226 20.72 -13.34 -5.29
CA ALA A 226 20.22 -14.71 -5.12
C ALA A 226 20.40 -15.24 -3.70
N TYR A 227 21.46 -14.85 -3.00
CA TYR A 227 21.62 -15.19 -1.59
C TYR A 227 20.64 -14.41 -0.71
N VAL A 228 20.57 -13.09 -0.87
CA VAL A 228 19.73 -12.21 -0.05
C VAL A 228 18.25 -12.57 -0.15
N SER A 229 17.77 -13.04 -1.30
CA SER A 229 16.39 -13.50 -1.45
C SER A 229 16.05 -14.73 -0.59
N THR A 230 17.05 -15.55 -0.23
CA THR A 230 16.89 -16.71 0.66
C THR A 230 16.91 -16.34 2.15
N ILE A 231 17.29 -15.12 2.48
CA ILE A 231 17.33 -14.66 3.87
C ILE A 231 15.90 -14.39 4.33
N GLU A 232 15.50 -15.09 5.40
CA GLU A 232 14.28 -14.81 6.13
C GLU A 232 14.34 -13.40 6.75
N PRO A 233 13.31 -12.56 6.57
CA PRO A 233 13.23 -11.27 7.22
C PRO A 233 13.37 -11.40 8.74
N ALA A 234 14.11 -10.48 9.37
CA ALA A 234 14.25 -10.48 10.81
C ALA A 234 12.89 -10.26 11.49
N ASP A 235 12.63 -11.00 12.56
CA ASP A 235 11.50 -10.73 13.44
C ASP A 235 11.85 -9.52 14.33
N LEU A 236 11.20 -8.40 14.04
CA LEU A 236 11.37 -7.13 14.75
C LEU A 236 10.20 -6.83 15.69
N GLY A 237 9.23 -7.74 15.81
CA GLY A 237 7.96 -7.48 16.49
C GLY A 237 7.03 -6.59 15.65
N ALA A 238 6.81 -5.35 16.08
CA ALA A 238 5.93 -4.42 15.37
C ALA A 238 6.56 -3.95 14.03
N PRO A 239 5.76 -3.65 12.99
CA PRO A 239 6.27 -3.19 11.69
C PRO A 239 7.14 -1.94 11.83
N LEU A 240 8.32 -1.94 11.20
CA LEU A 240 9.16 -0.74 11.12
C LEU A 240 8.45 0.34 10.31
N GLN A 241 8.33 1.54 10.86
CA GLN A 241 7.92 2.72 10.08
C GLN A 241 9.10 3.13 9.21
N SER A 242 8.95 3.04 7.89
CA SER A 242 9.92 3.59 6.93
C SER A 242 10.04 5.10 7.14
N GLN A 243 11.27 5.59 7.29
CA GLN A 243 11.58 7.03 7.22
C GLN A 243 11.84 7.46 5.78
#